data_AF-A0A3B0YJF1-F1
#
_entry.id   AF-A0A3B0YJF1-F1
#
_cell.length_a   1.000
_cell.length_b   1.000
_cell.length_c   1.000
_cell.angle_alpha   90.00
_cell.angle_beta   90.00
_cell.angle_gamma   90.00
#
_symmetry.space_group_name_H-M   'P 1'
#
loop_
_entity.id
_entity.type
_entity.pdbx_description
1 polymer ?
#
loop_
_entity_poly.entity_id
_entity_poly.type
_entity_poly.pdbx_seq_one_letter_code
_entity_poly.pdbx_strand_id
1 'polypeptide(L)'
;GHMARAMKFDDDQCALLYDLHLLTLKPTMYIANVAEDGFENNPRLDVVRKLAEVEDAVVVPVCASIEAELVELEEDEQLAFLEELGLDEPGLNRVIRAGYRLLGLHTYFTAGVKEVRAWTVRIGATAPEAAGVIHTDFQKGFIRAEVTAYDDFIACGGEQGAKEAGKLRLEGKDYVVQDGDVMHFRFNV
;
A
#
# COMPACT_ATOMS: atom_id res chain seq x y z
N GLY A 1 -26.15 -15.68 8.54
CA GLY A 1 -24.87 -16.14 9.11
C GLY A 1 -23.90 -14.99 9.09
N HIS A 2 -23.01 -14.88 10.07
CA HIS A 2 -22.00 -13.81 10.12
C HIS A 2 -20.67 -14.30 9.52
N MET A 3 -19.89 -13.39 8.94
CA MET A 3 -18.55 -13.70 8.44
C MET A 3 -17.59 -13.90 9.61
N ALA A 4 -16.62 -14.82 9.48
CA ALA A 4 -15.61 -15.04 10.51
C ALA A 4 -14.79 -13.77 10.77
N ARG A 5 -14.44 -13.00 9.73
CA ARG A 5 -13.70 -11.72 9.86
C ARG A 5 -14.42 -10.64 10.69
N ALA A 6 -15.74 -10.71 10.82
CA ALA A 6 -16.51 -9.78 11.65
C ALA A 6 -16.48 -10.16 13.15
N MET A 7 -15.91 -11.33 13.48
CA MET A 7 -15.68 -11.75 14.85
C MET A 7 -14.30 -11.22 15.30
N LYS A 8 -14.22 -10.76 16.55
CA LYS A 8 -12.95 -10.31 17.13
C LYS A 8 -12.23 -11.52 17.68
N PHE A 9 -11.15 -11.92 17.02
CA PHE A 9 -10.23 -12.94 17.50
C PHE A 9 -8.97 -12.28 18.07
N ASP A 10 -8.41 -12.87 19.11
CA ASP A 10 -7.04 -12.56 19.56
C ASP A 10 -5.99 -13.31 18.72
N ASP A 11 -4.71 -13.02 18.96
CA ASP A 11 -3.60 -13.60 18.17
C ASP A 11 -3.54 -15.12 18.31
N ASP A 12 -3.79 -15.66 19.52
CA ASP A 12 -3.79 -17.10 19.79
C ASP A 12 -4.93 -17.80 19.03
N GLN A 13 -6.12 -17.20 19.01
CA GLN A 13 -7.26 -17.68 18.24
C GLN A 13 -7.01 -17.59 16.73
N CYS A 14 -6.40 -16.51 16.25
CA CYS A 14 -6.03 -16.37 14.85
C CYS A 14 -5.05 -17.48 14.43
N ALA A 15 -4.07 -17.79 15.27
CA ALA A 15 -3.12 -18.87 15.02
C ALA A 15 -3.81 -20.25 14.93
N LEU A 16 -4.77 -20.53 15.82
CA LEU A 16 -5.55 -21.77 15.79
C LEU A 16 -6.43 -21.89 14.53
N LEU A 17 -6.93 -20.77 14.02
CA LEU A 17 -7.80 -20.73 12.83
C LEU A 17 -7.02 -20.75 11.51
N TYR A 18 -5.71 -20.46 11.54
CA TYR A 18 -4.90 -20.29 10.33
C TYR A 18 -4.95 -21.50 9.40
N ASP A 19 -4.79 -22.70 9.96
CA ASP A 19 -4.76 -23.97 9.21
C ASP A 19 -6.13 -24.41 8.67
N LEU A 20 -7.22 -23.79 9.13
CA LEU A 20 -8.57 -24.05 8.60
C LEU A 20 -8.81 -23.34 7.27
N HIS A 21 -7.99 -22.33 6.94
CA HIS A 21 -8.08 -21.54 5.71
C HIS A 21 -9.49 -21.06 5.37
N LEU A 22 -10.25 -20.63 6.39
CA LEU A 22 -11.65 -20.21 6.26
C LEU A 22 -11.79 -19.10 5.22
N LEU A 23 -12.66 -19.31 4.23
CA LEU A 23 -12.94 -18.32 3.18
C LEU A 23 -13.45 -17.00 3.76
N THR A 24 -14.28 -17.08 4.81
CA THR A 24 -14.93 -15.92 5.45
C THR A 24 -14.01 -15.16 6.41
N LEU A 25 -12.78 -15.66 6.64
CA LEU A 25 -11.75 -14.97 7.43
C LEU A 25 -10.82 -14.11 6.54
N LYS A 26 -10.83 -14.32 5.22
CA LYS A 26 -10.02 -13.53 4.31
C LYS A 26 -10.41 -12.04 4.39
N PRO A 27 -9.42 -11.12 4.52
CA PRO A 27 -9.66 -9.69 4.38
C PRO A 27 -10.41 -9.41 3.07
N THR A 28 -11.43 -8.55 3.14
CA THR A 28 -12.32 -8.28 2.00
C THR A 28 -12.55 -6.78 1.87
N MET A 29 -12.67 -6.32 0.63
CA MET A 29 -13.13 -4.97 0.30
C MET A 29 -14.26 -5.05 -0.73
N TYR A 30 -15.12 -4.04 -0.72
CA TYR A 30 -16.19 -3.85 -1.68
C TYR A 30 -15.76 -2.86 -2.74
N ILE A 31 -15.72 -3.30 -4.00
CA ILE A 31 -15.60 -2.41 -5.15
C ILE A 31 -17.02 -2.03 -5.57
N ALA A 32 -17.43 -0.81 -5.24
CA ALA A 32 -18.78 -0.32 -5.51
C ALA A 32 -18.81 0.35 -6.89
N ASN A 33 -19.28 -0.37 -7.90
CA ASN A 33 -19.44 0.19 -9.23
C ASN A 33 -20.63 1.16 -9.26
N VAL A 34 -20.37 2.43 -9.59
CA VAL A 34 -21.35 3.52 -9.64
C VAL A 34 -21.40 4.15 -11.04
N ALA A 35 -22.47 4.90 -11.31
CA ALA A 35 -22.52 5.80 -12.46
C ALA A 35 -21.58 7.00 -12.25
N GLU A 36 -21.33 7.77 -13.30
CA GLU A 36 -20.43 8.93 -13.30
C GLU A 36 -20.81 9.98 -12.26
N ASP A 37 -22.10 10.21 -12.06
CA ASP A 37 -22.68 11.10 -11.05
C ASP A 37 -22.98 10.39 -9.71
N GLY A 38 -22.67 9.10 -9.61
CA GLY A 38 -23.10 8.20 -8.54
C GLY A 38 -22.16 8.14 -7.33
N PHE A 39 -21.13 8.97 -7.26
CA PHE A 39 -20.17 9.01 -6.15
C PHE A 39 -20.75 9.67 -4.89
N GLU A 40 -21.69 10.58 -5.06
CA GLU A 40 -22.39 11.30 -4.00
C GLU A 40 -23.90 11.05 -4.07
N ASN A 41 -24.61 11.25 -2.95
CA ASN A 41 -26.07 11.14 -2.88
C ASN A 41 -26.65 9.85 -3.50
N ASN A 42 -25.93 8.74 -3.37
CA ASN A 42 -26.30 7.45 -3.95
C ASN A 42 -26.77 6.49 -2.84
N PRO A 43 -28.09 6.25 -2.69
CA PRO A 43 -28.62 5.41 -1.62
C PRO A 43 -28.10 3.97 -1.65
N ARG A 44 -27.72 3.45 -2.83
CA ARG A 44 -27.16 2.09 -2.94
C ARG A 44 -25.73 2.04 -2.41
N LEU A 45 -24.94 3.08 -2.69
CA LEU A 45 -23.59 3.22 -2.13
C LEU A 45 -23.64 3.31 -0.60
N ASP A 46 -24.62 4.05 -0.05
CA ASP A 46 -24.81 4.14 1.40
C ASP A 46 -25.18 2.80 2.04
N VAL A 47 -25.98 1.98 1.36
CA VAL A 47 -26.28 0.60 1.81
C VAL A 47 -25.00 -0.26 1.83
N VAL A 48 -24.15 -0.16 0.80
CA VAL A 48 -22.89 -0.90 0.73
C VAL A 48 -21.94 -0.46 1.85
N ARG A 49 -21.82 0.86 2.10
CA ARG A 49 -21.02 1.41 3.21
C ARG A 49 -21.47 0.87 4.57
N LYS A 50 -22.77 0.86 4.84
CA LYS A 50 -23.33 0.31 6.08
C LYS A 50 -23.05 -1.18 6.25
N LEU A 51 -23.13 -1.96 5.15
CA LEU A 51 -22.79 -3.38 5.20
C LEU A 51 -21.30 -3.59 5.48
N ALA A 52 -20.44 -2.82 4.83
CA ALA A 52 -19.00 -2.91 4.97
C ALA A 52 -18.53 -2.57 6.39
N GLU A 53 -19.16 -1.58 7.05
CA GLU A 53 -18.91 -1.25 8.46
C GLU A 53 -19.19 -2.43 9.40
N VAL A 54 -20.27 -3.18 9.14
CA VAL A 54 -20.62 -4.37 9.95
C VAL A 54 -19.64 -5.52 9.73
N GLU A 55 -19.03 -5.61 8.54
CA GLU A 55 -18.11 -6.68 8.17
C GLU A 55 -16.62 -6.32 8.31
N ASP A 56 -16.32 -5.13 8.82
CA ASP A 56 -14.97 -4.55 8.89
C ASP A 56 -14.25 -4.57 7.51
N ALA A 57 -14.96 -4.07 6.49
CA ALA A 57 -14.51 -4.06 5.11
C ALA A 57 -14.37 -2.63 4.58
N VAL A 58 -13.40 -2.43 3.69
CA VAL A 58 -13.20 -1.16 2.98
C VAL A 58 -14.15 -1.08 1.79
N VAL A 59 -14.70 0.10 1.49
CA VAL A 59 -15.46 0.36 0.26
C VAL A 59 -14.68 1.29 -0.65
N VAL A 60 -14.52 0.90 -1.91
CA VAL A 60 -13.90 1.69 -2.97
C VAL A 60 -14.92 1.94 -4.07
N PRO A 61 -15.54 3.14 -4.14
CA PRO A 61 -16.41 3.48 -5.24
C PRO A 61 -15.60 3.76 -6.52
N VAL A 62 -16.02 3.17 -7.63
CA VAL A 62 -15.42 3.35 -8.96
C VAL A 62 -16.51 3.43 -10.01
N CYS A 63 -16.26 4.12 -11.11
CA CYS A 63 -17.14 4.10 -12.27
C CYS A 63 -16.49 3.27 -13.37
N ALA A 64 -16.92 2.02 -13.53
CA ALA A 64 -16.26 1.09 -14.45
C ALA A 64 -16.33 1.53 -15.92
N SER A 65 -17.30 2.36 -16.32
CA SER A 65 -17.35 2.94 -17.66
C SER A 65 -16.24 3.97 -17.86
N ILE A 66 -16.09 4.92 -16.93
CA ILE A 66 -14.98 5.89 -16.94
C ILE A 66 -13.63 5.16 -16.99
N GLU A 67 -13.43 4.13 -16.15
CA GLU A 67 -12.17 3.37 -16.16
C GLU A 67 -11.92 2.64 -17.48
N ALA A 68 -12.97 2.15 -18.15
CA ALA A 68 -12.83 1.48 -19.43
C ALA A 68 -12.44 2.45 -20.55
N GLU A 69 -13.03 3.66 -20.55
CA GLU A 69 -12.69 4.72 -21.49
C GLU A 69 -11.25 5.20 -21.30
N LEU A 70 -10.82 5.41 -20.04
CA LEU A 70 -9.44 5.80 -19.72
C LEU A 70 -8.40 4.83 -20.29
N VAL A 71 -8.69 3.52 -20.33
CA VAL A 71 -7.77 2.50 -20.86
C VAL A 71 -7.57 2.61 -22.37
N GLU A 72 -8.52 3.20 -23.10
CA GLU A 72 -8.45 3.37 -24.55
C GLU A 72 -7.75 4.68 -24.97
N LEU A 73 -7.52 5.60 -24.02
CA LEU A 73 -6.90 6.90 -24.24
C LEU A 73 -5.38 6.85 -24.07
N GLU A 74 -4.68 7.70 -24.81
CA GLU A 74 -3.25 7.96 -24.60
C GLU A 74 -3.03 8.78 -23.32
N GLU A 75 -1.81 8.76 -22.77
CA GLU A 75 -1.50 9.34 -21.45
C GLU A 75 -1.82 10.85 -21.33
N ASP A 76 -1.60 11.61 -22.41
CA ASP A 76 -1.91 13.04 -22.46
C ASP A 76 -3.42 13.32 -22.53
N GLU A 77 -4.19 12.44 -23.19
CA GLU A 77 -5.65 12.51 -23.28
C GLU A 77 -6.32 12.11 -21.96
N GLN A 78 -5.76 11.13 -21.25
CA GLN A 78 -6.27 10.70 -19.94
C GLN A 78 -6.29 11.85 -18.93
N LEU A 79 -5.24 12.67 -18.88
CA LEU A 79 -5.15 13.79 -17.95
C LEU A 79 -6.23 14.84 -18.21
N ALA A 80 -6.45 15.19 -19.49
CA ALA A 80 -7.50 16.12 -19.88
C ALA A 80 -8.90 15.59 -19.53
N PHE A 81 -9.14 14.30 -19.79
CA PHE A 81 -10.42 13.65 -19.47
C PHE A 81 -10.71 13.62 -17.95
N LEU A 82 -9.69 13.32 -17.14
CA LEU A 82 -9.80 13.35 -15.68
C LEU A 82 -10.10 14.77 -15.16
N GLU A 83 -9.44 15.78 -15.71
CA GLU A 83 -9.65 17.19 -15.34
C GLU A 83 -11.07 17.65 -15.66
N GLU A 84 -11.63 17.27 -16.81
CA GLU A 84 -13.02 17.57 -17.19
C GLU A 84 -14.04 16.96 -16.22
N LEU A 85 -13.72 15.80 -15.63
CA LEU A 85 -14.54 15.12 -14.63
C LEU A 85 -14.28 15.59 -13.19
N GLY A 86 -13.29 16.47 -12.98
CA GLY A 86 -12.87 16.93 -11.66
C GLY A 86 -12.20 15.84 -10.81
N LEU A 87 -11.53 14.89 -11.47
CA LEU A 87 -10.81 13.79 -10.83
C LEU A 87 -9.30 14.02 -10.93
N ASP A 88 -8.58 13.82 -9.83
CA ASP A 88 -7.11 13.96 -9.82
C ASP A 88 -6.39 12.70 -10.34
N GLU A 89 -7.08 11.55 -10.36
CA GLU A 89 -6.50 10.26 -10.74
C GLU A 89 -7.57 9.24 -11.16
N PRO A 90 -7.21 8.19 -11.93
CA PRO A 90 -8.07 7.06 -12.20
C PRO A 90 -8.57 6.36 -10.93
N GLY A 91 -9.84 5.94 -10.91
CA GLY A 91 -10.43 5.16 -9.83
C GLY A 91 -9.77 3.80 -9.65
N LEU A 92 -9.23 3.21 -10.73
CA LEU A 92 -8.48 1.96 -10.65
C LEU A 92 -7.24 2.08 -9.75
N ASN A 93 -6.57 3.24 -9.72
CA ASN A 93 -5.44 3.48 -8.81
C ASN A 93 -5.87 3.39 -7.34
N ARG A 94 -7.08 3.87 -7.01
CA ARG A 94 -7.65 3.75 -5.66
C ARG A 94 -7.94 2.29 -5.30
N VAL A 95 -8.43 1.50 -6.25
CA VAL A 95 -8.64 0.04 -6.08
C VAL A 95 -7.33 -0.68 -5.83
N ILE A 96 -6.29 -0.39 -6.63
CA ILE A 96 -4.97 -1.00 -6.49
C ILE A 96 -4.40 -0.71 -5.09
N ARG A 97 -4.39 0.56 -4.66
CA ARG A 97 -3.88 0.94 -3.33
C ARG A 97 -4.70 0.32 -2.19
N ALA A 98 -6.02 0.24 -2.34
CA ALA A 98 -6.88 -0.40 -1.34
C ALA A 98 -6.61 -1.91 -1.24
N GLY A 99 -6.48 -2.61 -2.37
CA GLY A 99 -6.12 -4.03 -2.40
C GLY A 99 -4.74 -4.31 -1.82
N TYR A 100 -3.77 -3.42 -2.08
CA TYR A 100 -2.43 -3.52 -1.53
C TYR A 100 -2.43 -3.41 0.00
N ARG A 101 -3.15 -2.42 0.55
CA ARG A 101 -3.35 -2.29 2.01
C ARG A 101 -4.14 -3.46 2.59
N LEU A 102 -5.15 -3.97 1.88
CA LEU A 102 -5.97 -5.11 2.31
C LEU A 102 -5.12 -6.38 2.51
N LEU A 103 -4.06 -6.54 1.73
CA LEU A 103 -3.09 -7.63 1.86
C LEU A 103 -2.05 -7.40 2.97
N GLY A 104 -2.14 -6.28 3.70
CA GLY A 104 -1.18 -5.91 4.73
C GLY A 104 0.20 -5.60 4.15
N LEU A 105 0.25 -4.98 2.96
CA LEU A 105 1.48 -4.61 2.28
C LEU A 105 1.71 -3.10 2.32
N HIS A 106 2.98 -2.71 2.37
CA HIS A 106 3.42 -1.33 2.18
C HIS A 106 4.70 -1.30 1.31
N THR A 107 5.06 -0.10 0.85
CA THR A 107 6.16 0.10 -0.10
C THR A 107 7.33 0.79 0.59
N TYR A 108 8.55 0.34 0.32
CA TYR A 108 9.76 1.14 0.59
C TYR A 108 10.53 1.33 -0.72
N PHE A 109 11.43 2.30 -0.74
CA PHE A 109 12.17 2.68 -1.95
C PHE A 109 13.67 2.45 -1.80
N THR A 110 14.29 2.07 -2.91
CA THR A 110 15.74 2.27 -3.12
C THR A 110 15.90 3.34 -4.19
N ALA A 111 16.67 4.38 -3.91
CA ALA A 111 16.93 5.47 -4.86
C ALA A 111 18.43 5.65 -5.07
N GLY A 112 18.88 5.59 -6.32
CA GLY A 112 20.27 5.83 -6.70
C GLY A 112 20.38 6.35 -8.12
N VAL A 113 21.61 6.63 -8.56
CA VAL A 113 21.87 7.26 -9.88
C VAL A 113 21.35 6.43 -11.05
N LYS A 114 21.38 5.09 -10.92
CA LYS A 114 20.97 4.18 -12.01
C LYS A 114 19.49 3.79 -11.97
N GLU A 115 18.90 3.75 -10.79
CA GLU A 115 17.57 3.16 -10.60
C GLU A 115 16.89 3.79 -9.37
N VAL A 116 15.59 4.04 -9.52
CA VAL A 116 14.67 4.25 -8.41
C VAL A 116 13.65 3.13 -8.48
N ARG A 117 13.44 2.43 -7.36
CA ARG A 117 12.58 1.25 -7.33
C ARG A 117 11.75 1.19 -6.07
N ALA A 118 10.48 0.85 -6.26
CA ALA A 118 9.53 0.47 -5.23
C ALA A 118 9.68 -1.02 -4.90
N TRP A 119 9.74 -1.35 -3.62
CA TRP A 119 9.82 -2.70 -3.10
C TRP A 119 8.62 -2.97 -2.21
N THR A 120 7.99 -4.11 -2.42
CA THR A 120 6.83 -4.56 -1.64
C THR A 120 7.29 -5.35 -0.43
N VAL A 121 6.77 -5.00 0.75
CA VAL A 121 7.00 -5.78 1.96
C VAL A 121 5.72 -5.79 2.82
N ARG A 122 5.62 -6.73 3.76
CA ARG A 122 4.50 -6.78 4.70
C ARG A 122 4.65 -5.66 5.73
N ILE A 123 3.52 -5.09 6.14
CA ILE A 123 3.45 -4.18 7.27
C ILE A 123 4.00 -4.89 8.51
N GLY A 124 4.89 -4.22 9.24
CA GLY A 124 5.58 -4.79 10.40
C GLY A 124 6.89 -5.49 10.09
N ALA A 125 7.28 -5.63 8.81
CA ALA A 125 8.56 -6.22 8.46
C ALA A 125 9.74 -5.40 8.98
N THR A 126 10.75 -6.12 9.45
CA THR A 126 12.01 -5.57 9.92
C THR A 126 12.94 -5.19 8.76
N ALA A 127 13.93 -4.33 9.02
CA ALA A 127 14.91 -3.93 8.02
C ALA A 127 15.65 -5.12 7.35
N PRO A 128 16.06 -6.20 8.06
CA PRO A 128 16.63 -7.38 7.42
C PRO A 128 15.65 -8.12 6.52
N GLU A 129 14.38 -8.24 6.91
CA GLU A 129 13.34 -8.89 6.09
C GLU A 129 13.07 -8.09 4.82
N ALA A 130 13.01 -6.76 4.91
CA ALA A 130 12.93 -5.87 3.75
C ALA A 130 14.15 -6.04 2.83
N ALA A 131 15.38 -6.06 3.37
CA ALA A 131 16.58 -6.33 2.59
C ALA A 131 16.52 -7.70 1.88
N GLY A 132 15.92 -8.70 2.53
CA GLY A 132 15.68 -10.05 1.99
C GLY A 132 14.80 -10.08 0.75
N VAL A 133 13.89 -9.11 0.58
CA VAL A 133 13.06 -8.95 -0.62
C VAL A 133 13.94 -8.62 -1.85
N ILE A 134 15.04 -7.90 -1.66
CA ILE A 134 16.00 -7.61 -2.72
C ILE A 134 16.83 -8.85 -3.04
N HIS A 135 17.40 -9.47 -2.01
CA HIS A 135 18.17 -10.70 -2.14
C HIS A 135 18.29 -11.43 -0.80
N THR A 136 18.18 -12.76 -0.79
CA THR A 136 18.20 -13.56 0.44
C THR A 136 19.53 -13.45 1.21
N ASP A 137 20.64 -13.24 0.52
CA ASP A 137 21.95 -13.01 1.18
C ASP A 137 22.01 -11.67 1.93
N PHE A 138 21.26 -10.65 1.51
CA PHE A 138 21.25 -9.37 2.23
C PHE A 138 20.60 -9.52 3.60
N GLN A 139 19.58 -10.37 3.72
CA GLN A 139 18.95 -10.68 5.00
C GLN A 139 19.93 -11.40 5.95
N LYS A 140 20.68 -12.38 5.44
CA LYS A 140 21.67 -13.13 6.24
C LYS A 140 22.87 -12.26 6.63
N GLY A 141 23.37 -11.48 5.68
CA GLY A 141 24.53 -10.61 5.81
C GLY A 141 24.21 -9.22 6.36
N PHE A 142 22.96 -8.95 6.76
CA PHE A 142 22.52 -7.62 7.18
C PHE A 142 23.37 -7.06 8.32
N ILE A 143 23.90 -5.86 8.11
CA ILE A 143 24.63 -5.10 9.13
C ILE A 143 23.73 -4.00 9.69
N ARG A 144 23.21 -3.12 8.81
CA ARG A 144 22.35 -1.98 9.14
C ARG A 144 21.68 -1.42 7.88
N ALA A 145 20.65 -0.61 8.06
CA ALA A 145 20.03 0.16 6.98
C ALA A 145 20.29 1.65 7.18
N GLU A 146 20.62 2.36 6.11
CA GLU A 146 20.52 3.82 6.03
C GLU A 146 19.08 4.14 5.60
N VAL A 147 18.35 4.89 6.42
CA VAL A 147 16.90 5.12 6.25
C VAL A 147 16.60 6.61 6.30
N THR A 148 15.85 7.10 5.31
CA THR A 148 15.28 8.44 5.29
C THR A 148 13.78 8.33 5.01
N ALA A 149 12.95 9.02 5.79
CA ALA A 149 11.51 9.07 5.49
C ALA A 149 11.26 9.75 4.13
N TYR A 150 10.23 9.33 3.41
CA TYR A 150 9.89 9.89 2.08
C TYR A 150 9.86 11.42 2.07
N ASP A 151 9.07 12.02 2.99
CA ASP A 151 8.89 13.47 3.04
C ASP A 151 10.20 14.21 3.30
N ASP A 152 11.06 13.66 4.15
CA ASP A 152 12.38 14.22 4.45
C ASP A 152 13.30 14.11 3.23
N PHE A 153 13.26 12.99 2.50
CA PHE A 153 14.05 12.80 1.28
C PHE A 153 13.68 13.81 0.20
N ILE A 154 12.38 14.06 -0.01
CA ILE A 154 11.88 15.06 -0.96
C ILE A 154 12.23 16.48 -0.49
N ALA A 155 11.93 16.82 0.76
CA ALA A 155 12.17 18.17 1.30
C ALA A 155 13.65 18.55 1.31
N CYS A 156 14.56 17.57 1.45
CA CYS A 156 16.00 17.80 1.46
C CYS A 156 16.68 17.64 0.09
N GLY A 157 15.93 17.38 -0.99
CA GLY A 157 16.50 17.24 -2.33
C GLY A 157 17.36 15.98 -2.51
N GLY A 158 17.04 14.90 -1.79
CA GLY A 158 17.67 13.59 -1.90
C GLY A 158 18.59 13.23 -0.73
N GLU A 159 19.31 12.12 -0.90
CA GLU A 159 20.09 11.46 0.17
C GLU A 159 21.14 12.38 0.82
N GLN A 160 21.91 13.10 0.00
CA GLN A 160 22.99 13.95 0.49
C GLN A 160 22.44 15.11 1.34
N GLY A 161 21.37 15.78 0.88
CA GLY A 161 20.75 16.85 1.65
C GLY A 161 20.09 16.32 2.92
N ALA A 162 19.44 15.15 2.87
CA ALA A 162 18.87 14.52 4.05
C ALA A 162 19.95 14.15 5.10
N LYS A 163 21.12 13.72 4.64
CA LYS A 163 22.28 13.45 5.50
C LYS A 163 22.83 14.71 6.15
N GLU A 164 23.00 15.78 5.39
CA GLU A 164 23.48 17.08 5.89
C GLU A 164 22.49 17.70 6.90
N ALA A 165 21.19 17.51 6.68
CA ALA A 165 20.12 17.93 7.58
C ALA A 165 19.93 16.99 8.80
N GLY A 166 20.71 15.90 8.90
CA GLY A 166 20.62 14.93 9.99
C GLY A 166 19.35 14.07 9.99
N LYS A 167 18.66 13.96 8.84
CA LYS A 167 17.45 13.14 8.65
C LYS A 167 17.76 11.70 8.25
N LEU A 168 18.95 11.42 7.72
CA LEU A 168 19.40 10.07 7.42
C LEU A 168 19.76 9.33 8.72
N ARG A 169 19.04 8.26 9.01
CA ARG A 169 19.21 7.42 10.20
C ARG A 169 19.96 6.14 9.88
N LEU A 170 20.70 5.64 10.85
CA LEU A 170 21.29 4.30 10.80
C LEU A 170 20.47 3.37 11.68
N GLU A 171 19.73 2.48 11.04
CA GLU A 171 18.77 1.60 11.68
C GLU A 171 19.28 0.16 11.75
N GLY A 172 18.98 -0.48 12.88
CA GLY A 172 19.42 -1.83 13.22
C GLY A 172 18.48 -2.93 12.73
N LYS A 173 18.69 -4.15 13.24
CA LYS A 173 17.90 -5.33 12.87
C LYS A 173 16.45 -5.26 13.34
N ASP A 174 16.19 -4.55 14.43
CA ASP A 174 14.85 -4.44 15.04
C ASP A 174 14.02 -3.28 14.47
N TYR A 175 14.57 -2.51 13.53
CA TYR A 175 13.84 -1.42 12.90
C TYR A 175 12.72 -1.97 12.04
N VAL A 176 11.49 -1.55 12.33
CA VAL A 176 10.31 -1.84 11.52
C VAL A 176 10.24 -0.82 10.40
N VAL A 177 10.28 -1.30 9.16
CA VAL A 177 10.21 -0.46 7.96
C VAL A 177 8.87 0.27 7.91
N GLN A 178 8.90 1.55 7.61
CA GLN A 178 7.72 2.39 7.45
C GLN A 178 7.38 2.53 5.97
N ASP A 179 6.10 2.79 5.67
CA ASP A 179 5.67 3.05 4.30
C ASP A 179 6.38 4.30 3.76
N GLY A 180 6.91 4.20 2.56
CA GLY A 180 7.66 5.25 1.88
C GLY A 180 9.13 5.41 2.31
N ASP A 181 9.64 4.62 3.25
CA ASP A 181 11.05 4.72 3.65
C ASP A 181 11.98 4.60 2.43
N VAL A 182 12.92 5.53 2.29
CA VAL A 182 14.01 5.45 1.30
C VAL A 182 15.21 4.82 1.99
N MET A 183 15.58 3.62 1.55
CA MET A 183 16.51 2.74 2.25
C MET A 183 17.73 2.37 1.41
N HIS A 184 18.88 2.32 2.07
CA HIS A 184 20.10 1.71 1.53
C HIS A 184 20.65 0.68 2.53
N PHE A 185 20.71 -0.58 2.13
CA PHE A 185 21.13 -1.67 3.01
C PHE A 185 22.65 -1.88 2.97
N ARG A 186 23.27 -1.96 4.15
CA ARG A 186 24.67 -2.38 4.33
C ARG A 186 24.69 -3.83 4.77
N PHE A 187 25.41 -4.67 4.03
CA PHE A 187 25.54 -6.08 4.30
C PHE A 187 26.99 -6.54 4.07
N ASN A 188 27.36 -7.64 4.69
CA ASN A 188 28.60 -8.35 4.39
C ASN A 188 28.29 -9.57 3.52
N VAL A 189 29.12 -9.82 2.51
CA VAL A 189 29.06 -11.01 1.64
C VAL A 189 30.13 -12.01 2.09
#